data_AF-A0A352AB87-F1
#
_entry.id   AF-A0A352AB87-F1
#
_cell.length_a   1.000
_cell.length_b   1.000
_cell.length_c   1.000
_cell.angle_alpha   90.00
_cell.angle_beta   90.00
_cell.angle_gamma   90.00
#
_symmetry.space_group_name_H-M   'P 1'
#
loop_
_entity.id
_entity.type
_entity.pdbx_description
1 polymer ?
#
loop_
_entity_poly.entity_id
_entity_poly.type
_entity_poly.pdbx_seq_one_letter_code
_entity_poly.pdbx_strand_id
1 'polypeptide(L)' 'LNQVFMNLIGNAIDVLETQPEPRIITVRTEVKESSAVVVHVVDNGHGITAEVKAQIFEPFFTT' A
#
# COMPACT_ATOMS: atom_id res chain seq x y z
N LEU A 1 -14.22 4.42 -4.40
CA LEU A 1 -13.44 3.93 -3.24
C LEU A 1 -13.00 2.48 -3.39
N ASN A 2 -13.87 1.55 -3.81
CA ASN A 2 -13.49 0.14 -4.01
C ASN A 2 -12.23 -0.06 -4.87
N GLN A 3 -12.11 0.63 -6.01
CA GLN A 3 -10.92 0.52 -6.86
C GLN A 3 -9.62 0.96 -6.16
N VAL A 4 -9.68 1.98 -5.30
CA VAL A 4 -8.49 2.44 -4.56
C VAL A 4 -8.02 1.37 -3.59
N PHE A 5 -8.95 0.76 -2.84
CA PHE A 5 -8.60 -0.34 -1.94
C PHE A 5 -8.07 -1.55 -2.68
N MET A 6 -8.70 -1.94 -3.79
CA MET A 6 -8.23 -3.05 -4.61
C MET A 6 -6.82 -2.81 -5.15
N ASN A 7 -6.51 -1.59 -5.59
CA ASN A 7 -5.17 -1.27 -6.09
C ASN A 7 -4.11 -1.32 -4.98
N LEU A 8 -4.40 -0.73 -3.80
CA LEU A 8 -3.44 -0.74 -2.69
C LEU A 8 -3.22 -2.15 -2.11
N ILE A 9 -4.29 -2.94 -1.99
CA ILE A 9 -4.21 -4.32 -1.51
C ILE A 9 -3.53 -5.20 -2.56
N GLY A 10 -3.80 -5.00 -3.85
CA GLY A 10 -3.14 -5.70 -4.95
C GLY A 10 -1.62 -5.51 -4.89
N ASN A 11 -1.17 -4.26 -4.84
CA ASN A 11 0.26 -3.94 -4.72
C ASN A 11 0.92 -4.62 -3.50
N ALA A 12 0.19 -4.68 -2.37
CA ALA A 12 0.67 -5.34 -1.15
C ALA A 12 0.69 -6.87 -1.27
N ILE A 13 -0.21 -7.49 -2.03
CA ILE A 13 -0.18 -8.92 -2.33
C ILE A 13 1.02 -9.23 -3.22
N ASP A 14 1.17 -8.48 -4.32
CA ASP A 14 2.23 -8.69 -5.31
C ASP A 14 3.62 -8.69 -4.66
N VAL A 15 3.88 -7.75 -3.73
CA VAL A 15 5.17 -7.68 -3.02
C VAL A 15 5.40 -8.81 -2.01
N LEU A 16 4.33 -9.39 -1.47
CA LEU A 16 4.39 -10.44 -0.45
C LEU A 16 4.44 -11.85 -1.05
N GLU A 17 4.00 -12.06 -2.29
CA GLU A 17 3.98 -13.39 -2.93
C GLU A 17 5.35 -14.08 -2.90
N THR A 18 6.42 -13.32 -3.06
CA THR A 18 7.81 -13.83 -3.09
C THR A 18 8.52 -13.74 -1.73
N GLN A 19 7.86 -13.25 -0.68
CA GLN A 19 8.46 -13.07 0.64
C GLN A 19 8.29 -14.32 1.53
N PRO A 20 9.22 -14.58 2.47
CA PRO A 20 9.03 -15.60 3.48
C PRO A 20 7.92 -15.21 4.46
N GLU A 21 7.31 -16.21 5.10
CA GLU A 21 6.33 -15.99 6.16
C GLU A 21 6.98 -15.33 7.40
N PRO A 22 6.23 -14.49 8.15
CA PRO A 22 4.82 -14.19 7.98
C PRO A 22 4.57 -13.13 6.89
N ARG A 23 3.53 -13.31 6.07
CA ARG A 23 3.04 -12.31 5.10
C ARG A 23 1.84 -11.59 5.69
N ILE A 24 1.99 -10.31 5.98
CA ILE A 24 1.01 -9.54 6.75
C ILE A 24 0.63 -8.28 5.99
N ILE A 25 -0.67 -8.10 5.78
CA ILE A 25 -1.28 -6.84 5.36
C ILE A 25 -2.17 -6.35 6.50
N THR A 26 -1.83 -5.19 7.05
CA THR A 26 -2.57 -4.52 8.12
C THR A 26 -3.38 -3.38 7.54
N VAL A 27 -4.70 -3.41 7.75
CA VAL A 27 -5.60 -2.30 7.43
C VAL A 27 -6.12 -1.69 8.73
N ARG A 28 -5.86 -0.40 8.93
CA ARG A 28 -6.38 0.34 10.09
C ARG A 28 -7.02 1.65 9.66
N THR A 29 -8.04 2.07 10.38
CA THR A 29 -8.72 3.35 10.13
C THR A 29 -8.71 4.20 11.39
N GLU A 30 -8.60 5.51 11.22
CA GLU A 30 -8.68 6.49 12.30
C GLU A 30 -9.42 7.74 11.82
N VAL A 31 -10.17 8.37 12.73
CA VAL A 31 -10.83 9.65 12.46
C VAL A 31 -9.89 10.76 12.91
N LYS A 32 -9.58 11.70 12.02
CA LYS A 32 -8.82 12.92 12.35
C LYS A 32 -9.75 14.10 12.63
N GLU A 33 -9.24 15.07 13.38
CA GLU A 33 -9.97 16.25 13.91
C GLU A 33 -10.78 17.05 12.86
N SER A 34 -10.46 16.92 11.57
CA SER A 34 -11.11 17.61 10.46
C SER A 34 -12.25 16.82 9.78
N SER A 35 -12.94 15.92 10.49
CA SER A 35 -13.96 15.00 9.92
C SER A 35 -13.44 14.12 8.77
N ALA A 36 -12.13 13.89 8.74
CA ALA A 36 -11.49 13.06 7.74
C ALA A 36 -11.25 11.66 8.30
N VAL A 37 -11.53 10.62 7.51
CA VAL A 37 -11.13 9.25 7.82
C VAL A 37 -9.79 8.99 7.13
N VAL A 38 -8.80 8.58 7.90
CA VAL A 38 -7.52 8.11 7.37
C VAL A 38 -7.56 6.59 7.37
N VAL A 39 -7.29 6.00 6.21
CA VAL A 39 -7.12 4.56 6.07
C VAL A 39 -5.65 4.28 5.78
N HIS A 40 -5.05 3.43 6.61
CA HIS A 40 -3.69 2.94 6.43
C HIS A 40 -3.77 1.51 5.89
N VAL A 41 -3.05 1.25 4.80
CA VAL A 41 -2.79 -0.09 4.26
C VAL A 41 -1.29 -0.30 4.37
N VAL A 42 -0.86 -1.27 5.19
CA VAL A 42 0.55 -1.49 5.53
C VAL A 42 0.88 -2.95 5.33
N ASP A 43 1.87 -3.25 4.49
CA ASP A 43 2.47 -4.58 4.36
C ASP A 43 3.81 -4.67 5.09
N ASN A 44 4.32 -5.91 5.26
CA ASN A 44 5.66 -6.17 5.78
C ASN A 44 6.65 -6.65 4.70
N GLY A 45 6.45 -6.24 3.45
CA GLY A 45 7.37 -6.53 2.35
C GLY A 45 8.68 -5.73 2.42
N HIS A 46 9.46 -5.77 1.35
CA HIS A 46 10.78 -5.12 1.29
C HIS A 46 10.70 -3.59 1.15
N GLY A 47 9.48 -3.03 1.09
CA GLY A 47 9.25 -1.61 0.88
C GLY A 47 9.65 -1.14 -0.53
N ILE A 48 9.73 0.19 -0.69
CA ILE A 48 9.98 0.86 -1.97
C ILE A 48 11.28 1.66 -1.85
N THR A 49 12.16 1.56 -2.84
CA THR A 49 13.41 2.35 -2.87
C THR A 49 13.12 3.84 -3.03
N ALA A 50 14.10 4.70 -2.73
CA ALA A 50 13.92 6.14 -2.84
C ALA A 50 13.65 6.59 -4.28
N GLU A 51 14.28 5.94 -5.25
CA GLU A 51 14.15 6.20 -6.69
C GLU A 51 12.73 5.87 -7.17
N VAL A 52 12.25 4.67 -6.84
CA VAL A 52 10.90 4.23 -7.21
C VAL A 52 9.85 5.11 -6.53
N LYS A 53 10.04 5.44 -5.24
CA LYS A 53 9.12 6.29 -4.47
C LYS A 53 8.89 7.66 -5.09
N ALA A 54 9.85 8.20 -5.83
CA ALA A 54 9.70 9.47 -6.54
C ALA A 54 8.74 9.37 -7.74
N GLN A 55 8.58 8.17 -8.31
CA GLN A 55 7.86 7.91 -9.56
C GLN A 55 6.52 7.17 -9.37
N ILE A 56 6.25 6.58 -8.20
CA ILE A 56 5.05 5.73 -7.97
C ILE A 56 3.70 6.42 -8.21
N PHE A 57 3.65 7.75 -8.27
CA PHE A 57 2.44 8.52 -8.55
C PHE A 57 2.38 9.05 -9.98
N GLU A 58 3.39 8.76 -10.80
CA GLU A 58 3.36 9.09 -12.22
C GLU A 58 2.34 8.20 -12.94
N PRO A 59 1.51 8.75 -13.85
CA PRO A 59 0.57 7.97 -14.61
C PRO A 59 1.27 6.83 -15.37
N PHE A 60 0.69 5.63 -15.33
CA PHE A 60 1.16 4.42 -16.02
C PHE A 60 2.48 3.83 -15.50
N PHE A 61 3.05 4.37 -14.42
CA PHE A 61 4.22 3.78 -13.78
C PHE A 61 3.87 2.49 -13.03
N THR A 62 4.63 1.42 -13.26
CA THR A 62 4.50 0.11 -12.61
C THR A 62 5.88 -0.54 -12.50
N THR A 63 6.10 -1.33 -11.46
CA THR A 63 7.36 -2.02 -11.15
C THR A 63 7.20 -3.52 -11.19
#